data_AF-A0A1V5UTA0-F1
#
_entry.id   AF-A0A1V5UTA0-F1
#
_cell.length_a   1.000
_cell.length_b   1.000
_cell.length_c   1.000
_cell.angle_alpha   90.00
_cell.angle_beta   90.00
_cell.angle_gamma   90.00
#
_symmetry.space_group_name_H-M   'P 1'
#
loop_
_entity.id
_entity.type
_entity.pdbx_description
1 polymer ?
#
loop_
_entity_poly.entity_id
_entity_poly.type
_entity_poly.pdbx_seq_one_letter_code
_entity_poly.pdbx_strand_id
1 'polypeptide(L)'
;MMKTYRQLEESGRSLNSFLEIGDEVDPAMTEYFLETRPLETRTPQLIQSGRPYDHFRDADRKVKEIYATLKRASGKWIYAGLCFSGESEPAKHHLFVTLKSEAPDFGHKYYRNICNPAMWYLQDQCHQWDGLDSKGRSESPLKAGLVIHICGKDGRQISEEVTKE
;
A
#
# COMPACT_ATOMS: atom_id res chain seq x y z
N MET A 1 14.44 2.16 -16.92
CA MET A 1 14.50 1.46 -18.24
C MET A 1 13.10 1.57 -18.84
N MET A 2 12.93 1.64 -20.17
CA MET A 2 11.58 1.71 -20.74
C MET A 2 10.92 0.33 -20.73
N LYS A 3 9.72 0.23 -20.16
CA LYS A 3 8.85 -0.94 -20.15
C LYS A 3 7.80 -0.80 -21.24
N THR A 4 7.59 -1.87 -22.00
CA THR A 4 6.66 -1.86 -23.12
C THR A 4 5.42 -2.70 -22.82
N TYR A 5 4.29 -2.33 -23.42
CA TYR A 5 3.06 -3.11 -23.29
C TYR A 5 3.22 -4.55 -23.82
N ARG A 6 3.96 -4.72 -24.92
CA ARG A 6 4.28 -6.05 -25.48
C ARG A 6 5.00 -6.95 -24.47
N GLN A 7 5.97 -6.42 -23.74
CA GLN A 7 6.67 -7.19 -22.70
C GLN A 7 5.75 -7.60 -21.55
N LEU A 8 4.77 -6.75 -21.19
CA LEU A 8 3.76 -7.10 -20.19
C LEU A 8 2.93 -8.28 -20.68
N GLU A 9 2.42 -8.23 -21.91
CA GLU A 9 1.64 -9.33 -22.51
C GLU A 9 2.43 -10.64 -22.57
N GLU A 10 3.68 -10.58 -23.06
CA GLU A 10 4.58 -11.75 -23.16
C GLU A 10 4.94 -12.33 -21.79
N SER A 11 4.97 -11.50 -20.73
CA SER A 11 5.30 -11.95 -19.38
C SER A 11 4.17 -12.73 -18.69
N GLY A 12 2.91 -12.52 -19.09
CA GLY A 12 1.74 -13.07 -18.39
C GLY A 12 1.55 -12.57 -16.95
N ARG A 13 2.30 -11.54 -16.54
CA ARG A 13 2.28 -10.95 -15.19
C ARG A 13 1.17 -9.91 -15.06
N SER A 14 0.76 -9.62 -13.83
CA SER A 14 -0.10 -8.47 -13.57
C SER A 14 0.71 -7.17 -13.67
N LEU A 15 0.04 -6.08 -14.07
CA LEU A 15 0.64 -4.75 -14.26
C LEU A 15 1.55 -4.33 -13.08
N ASN A 16 1.02 -4.46 -11.85
CA ASN A 16 1.70 -4.00 -10.63
C ASN A 16 2.84 -4.92 -10.19
N SER A 17 2.92 -6.14 -10.71
CA SER A 17 4.10 -6.98 -10.52
C SER A 17 5.15 -6.72 -11.60
N PHE A 18 4.73 -6.29 -12.80
CA PHE A 18 5.61 -6.07 -13.94
C PHE A 18 6.32 -4.71 -13.92
N LEU A 19 5.61 -3.66 -13.51
CA LEU A 19 6.11 -2.29 -13.43
C LEU A 19 6.62 -1.97 -12.03
N GLU A 20 7.79 -1.34 -11.97
CA GLU A 20 8.36 -0.77 -10.76
C GLU A 20 8.27 0.76 -10.78
N ILE A 21 8.18 1.38 -9.60
CA ILE A 21 8.12 2.83 -9.49
C ILE A 21 9.35 3.44 -10.16
N GLY A 22 9.12 4.40 -11.07
CA GLY A 22 10.17 5.04 -11.84
C GLY A 22 10.39 4.46 -13.24
N ASP A 23 9.72 3.36 -13.59
CA ASP A 23 9.76 2.83 -14.95
C ASP A 23 9.12 3.81 -15.93
N GLU A 24 9.85 4.10 -17.01
CA GLU A 24 9.28 4.78 -18.18
C GLU A 24 8.44 3.79 -18.97
N VAL A 25 7.29 4.22 -19.47
CA VAL A 25 6.41 3.35 -20.25
C VAL A 25 6.28 3.83 -21.69
N ASP A 26 6.09 2.89 -22.61
CA ASP A 26 5.86 3.20 -24.02
C ASP A 26 4.44 3.75 -24.27
N PRO A 27 4.18 4.32 -25.47
CA PRO A 27 2.86 4.83 -25.82
C PRO A 27 1.75 3.78 -25.74
N ALA A 28 2.03 2.53 -26.09
CA ALA A 28 1.07 1.43 -26.03
C ALA A 28 0.64 1.13 -24.58
N MET A 29 1.57 1.15 -23.63
CA MET A 29 1.25 1.01 -22.21
C MET A 29 0.44 2.21 -21.71
N THR A 30 0.74 3.42 -22.19
CA THR A 30 -0.06 4.61 -21.86
C THR A 30 -1.50 4.46 -22.37
N GLU A 31 -1.68 3.93 -23.59
CA GLU A 31 -2.99 3.65 -24.17
C GLU A 31 -3.75 2.59 -23.38
N TYR A 32 -3.08 1.51 -22.96
CA TYR A 32 -3.66 0.51 -22.05
C TYR A 32 -4.26 1.15 -20.79
N PHE A 33 -3.58 2.11 -20.16
CA PHE A 33 -4.17 2.85 -19.02
C PHE A 33 -5.41 3.64 -19.45
N LEU A 34 -5.36 4.34 -20.59
CA LEU A 34 -6.46 5.18 -21.09
C LEU A 34 -7.71 4.39 -21.54
N GLU A 35 -7.53 3.14 -21.95
CA GLU A 35 -8.62 2.24 -22.34
C GLU A 35 -9.41 1.68 -21.15
N THR A 36 -8.86 1.74 -19.93
CA THR A 36 -9.59 1.36 -18.71
C THR A 36 -10.66 2.38 -18.36
N ARG A 37 -11.86 2.23 -18.97
CA ARG A 37 -12.99 3.14 -18.75
C ARG A 37 -13.94 2.64 -17.64
N PRO A 38 -14.51 3.54 -16.83
CA PRO A 38 -14.18 4.98 -16.73
C PRO A 38 -12.79 5.18 -16.14
N LEU A 39 -12.03 6.19 -16.58
CA LEU A 39 -10.75 6.53 -15.93
C LEU A 39 -11.02 7.20 -14.59
N GLU A 40 -10.19 6.91 -13.59
CA GLU A 40 -10.28 7.59 -12.30
C GLU A 40 -9.82 9.04 -12.44
N THR A 41 -8.59 9.24 -12.96
CA THR A 41 -8.03 10.56 -13.21
C THR A 41 -7.37 10.61 -14.58
N ARG A 42 -7.63 11.71 -15.31
CA ARG A 42 -6.95 12.02 -16.57
C ARG A 42 -6.67 13.52 -16.66
N THR A 43 -5.40 13.89 -16.52
CA THR A 43 -4.89 15.25 -16.74
C THR A 43 -3.68 15.21 -17.67
N PRO A 44 -3.18 16.35 -18.16
CA PRO A 44 -1.95 16.37 -18.97
C PRO A 44 -0.70 15.87 -18.22
N GLN A 45 -0.75 15.76 -16.90
CA GLN A 45 0.37 15.38 -16.01
C GLN A 45 0.17 14.04 -15.29
N LEU A 46 -1.06 13.50 -15.27
CA LEU A 46 -1.42 12.33 -14.46
C LEU A 46 -2.48 11.48 -15.17
N ILE A 47 -2.28 10.17 -15.21
CA ILE A 47 -3.26 9.18 -15.68
C ILE A 47 -3.38 8.11 -14.61
N GLN A 48 -4.60 7.81 -14.18
CA GLN A 48 -4.90 6.71 -13.26
C GLN A 48 -5.86 5.73 -13.90
N SER A 49 -5.58 4.45 -13.71
CA SER A 49 -6.44 3.38 -14.22
C SER A 49 -7.86 3.49 -13.69
N GLY A 50 -8.83 3.03 -14.46
CA GLY A 50 -10.24 3.13 -14.10
C GLY A 50 -10.73 2.22 -12.98
N ARG A 51 -10.03 1.10 -12.74
CA ARG A 51 -10.39 0.16 -11.68
C ARG A 51 -9.45 0.35 -10.50
N PRO A 52 -9.97 0.42 -9.26
CA PRO A 52 -9.14 0.39 -8.08
C PRO A 52 -8.41 -0.95 -8.00
N TYR A 53 -7.15 -0.91 -7.60
CA TYR A 53 -6.36 -2.12 -7.37
C TYR A 53 -6.66 -2.71 -5.99
N ASP A 54 -6.72 -1.85 -4.97
CA ASP A 54 -7.00 -2.21 -3.57
C ASP A 54 -7.53 -0.98 -2.82
N HIS A 55 -7.69 -1.10 -1.50
CA HIS A 55 -8.09 -0.02 -0.61
C HIS A 55 -7.10 0.14 0.52
N PHE A 56 -6.50 1.32 0.63
CA PHE A 56 -5.64 1.66 1.75
C PHE A 56 -6.34 2.63 2.68
N ARG A 57 -6.05 2.45 3.97
CA ARG A 57 -6.33 3.47 4.99
C ARG A 57 -5.26 4.54 4.96
N ASP A 58 -5.67 5.80 4.87
CA ASP A 58 -4.79 6.97 4.94
C ASP A 58 -4.48 7.40 6.39
N ALA A 59 -3.66 8.44 6.54
CA ALA A 59 -3.28 9.01 7.83
C ALA A 59 -4.48 9.61 8.61
N ASP A 60 -5.55 10.01 7.91
CA ASP A 60 -6.80 10.50 8.49
C ASP A 60 -7.77 9.37 8.87
N ARG A 61 -7.30 8.11 8.84
CA ARG A 61 -8.03 6.88 9.14
C ARG A 61 -9.15 6.55 8.15
N LYS A 62 -9.20 7.19 6.98
CA LYS A 62 -10.20 6.93 5.94
C LYS A 62 -9.71 5.84 5.01
N VAL A 63 -10.60 4.91 4.67
CA VAL A 63 -10.33 3.91 3.64
C VAL A 63 -10.57 4.57 2.29
N LYS A 64 -9.58 4.51 1.40
CA LYS A 64 -9.60 5.08 0.06
C LYS A 64 -9.07 4.05 -0.92
N GLU A 65 -9.62 4.09 -2.13
CA GLU A 65 -9.16 3.29 -3.26
C GLU A 65 -7.77 3.75 -3.73
N ILE A 66 -6.95 2.80 -4.17
CA ILE A 66 -5.65 3.07 -4.79
C ILE A 66 -5.62 2.56 -6.23
N TYR A 67 -4.95 3.31 -7.10
CA TYR A 67 -4.98 3.11 -8.54
C TYR A 67 -3.58 3.06 -9.11
N ALA A 68 -3.37 2.19 -10.11
CA ALA A 68 -2.15 2.24 -10.89
C ALA A 68 -2.05 3.61 -11.57
N THR A 69 -0.90 4.26 -11.42
CA THR A 69 -0.74 5.68 -11.75
C THR A 69 0.46 5.91 -12.67
N LEU A 70 0.25 6.64 -13.75
CA LEU A 70 1.31 7.22 -14.59
C LEU A 70 1.40 8.72 -14.33
N LYS A 71 2.59 9.22 -14.03
CA LYS A 71 2.88 10.65 -13.92
C LYS A 71 3.79 11.11 -15.04
N ARG A 72 3.61 12.35 -15.48
CA ARG A 72 4.44 12.93 -16.54
C ARG A 72 5.68 13.58 -15.95
N ALA A 73 6.86 13.18 -16.42
CA ALA A 73 8.14 13.77 -16.05
C ALA A 73 9.02 13.93 -17.29
N SER A 74 9.56 15.14 -17.51
CA SER A 74 10.46 15.44 -18.65
C SER A 74 9.90 14.99 -20.01
N GLY A 75 8.60 15.17 -20.22
CA GLY A 75 7.91 14.80 -21.48
C GLY A 75 7.48 13.34 -21.59
N LYS A 76 7.89 12.48 -20.66
CA LYS A 76 7.66 11.02 -20.66
C LYS A 76 6.65 10.61 -19.61
N TRP A 77 6.00 9.47 -19.82
CA TRP A 77 5.13 8.85 -18.82
C TRP A 77 5.94 7.88 -17.96
N ILE A 78 5.85 8.05 -16.65
CA ILE A 78 6.57 7.29 -15.64
C ILE A 78 5.57 6.62 -14.71
N TYR A 79 5.75 5.34 -14.45
CA TYR A 79 4.94 4.62 -13.48
C TYR A 79 5.23 5.13 -12.06
N ALA A 80 4.21 5.67 -11.42
CA ALA A 80 4.28 6.26 -10.08
C ALA A 80 3.91 5.25 -8.98
N GLY A 81 3.53 4.02 -9.35
CA GLY A 81 3.02 3.03 -8.40
C GLY A 81 1.51 3.11 -8.21
N LEU A 82 1.07 2.64 -7.05
CA LEU A 82 -0.32 2.67 -6.61
C LEU A 82 -0.54 3.94 -5.80
N CYS A 83 -1.36 4.86 -6.29
CA CYS A 83 -1.60 6.16 -5.65
C CYS A 83 -3.07 6.31 -5.28
N PHE A 84 -3.39 7.17 -4.31
CA PHE A 84 -4.77 7.59 -4.10
C PHE A 84 -5.28 8.41 -5.29
N SER A 85 -6.59 8.54 -5.43
CA SER A 85 -7.21 9.31 -6.52
C SER A 85 -6.68 10.75 -6.56
N GLY A 86 -6.24 11.19 -7.75
CA GLY A 86 -5.68 12.50 -8.02
C GLY A 86 -4.23 12.71 -7.56
N GLU A 87 -3.62 11.75 -6.88
CA GLU A 87 -2.25 11.85 -6.35
C GLU A 87 -1.22 11.21 -7.30
N SER A 88 0.05 11.60 -7.14
CA SER A 88 1.17 11.14 -7.97
C SER A 88 2.31 10.47 -7.19
N GLU A 89 2.10 10.23 -5.90
CA GLU A 89 3.04 9.56 -5.02
C GLU A 89 2.43 8.26 -4.49
N PRO A 90 3.23 7.19 -4.30
CA PRO A 90 2.72 5.91 -3.82
C PRO A 90 1.95 6.07 -2.50
N ALA A 91 0.74 5.52 -2.48
CA ALA A 91 -0.10 5.47 -1.30
C ALA A 91 0.56 4.58 -0.24
N LYS A 92 0.54 5.06 1.01
CA LYS A 92 0.96 4.28 2.18
C LYS A 92 -0.26 3.75 2.88
N HIS A 93 -0.21 2.50 3.32
CA HIS A 93 -1.28 1.93 4.13
C HIS A 93 -0.99 2.15 5.62
N HIS A 94 -1.90 2.84 6.31
CA HIS A 94 -1.77 3.16 7.72
C HIS A 94 -2.60 2.21 8.60
N LEU A 95 -1.96 1.63 9.62
CA LEU A 95 -2.60 0.88 10.69
C LEU A 95 -2.54 1.68 11.98
N PHE A 96 -3.64 1.68 12.73
CA PHE A 96 -3.73 2.36 14.02
C PHE A 96 -3.99 1.31 15.07
N VAL A 97 -3.09 1.16 16.03
CA VAL A 97 -3.11 0.04 16.96
C VAL A 97 -2.91 0.50 18.39
N THR A 98 -3.49 -0.22 19.34
CA THR A 98 -3.29 0.02 20.78
C THR A 98 -2.76 -1.25 21.43
N LEU A 99 -1.70 -1.11 22.23
CA LEU A 99 -1.14 -2.21 23.02
C LEU A 99 -2.19 -2.76 23.99
N LYS A 100 -2.36 -4.09 24.02
CA LYS A 100 -3.33 -4.79 24.88
C LYS A 100 -2.68 -5.71 25.89
N SER A 101 -1.60 -6.39 25.51
CA SER A 101 -0.87 -7.28 26.39
C SER A 101 0.57 -7.47 25.92
N GLU A 102 1.40 -7.99 26.81
CA GLU A 102 2.80 -8.29 26.55
C GLU A 102 3.10 -9.69 27.10
N ALA A 103 4.00 -10.42 26.45
CA ALA A 103 4.60 -11.64 26.97
C ALA A 103 6.13 -11.43 27.03
N PRO A 104 6.63 -10.84 28.14
CA PRO A 104 8.02 -10.38 28.24
C PRO A 104 9.06 -11.48 28.03
N ASP A 105 8.76 -12.71 28.46
CA ASP A 105 9.65 -13.87 28.31
C ASP A 105 9.99 -14.19 26.85
N PHE A 106 9.14 -13.76 25.91
CA PHE A 106 9.32 -13.93 24.47
C PHE A 106 9.56 -12.59 23.74
N GLY A 107 9.60 -11.47 24.47
CA GLY A 107 9.65 -10.13 23.89
C GLY A 107 8.45 -9.78 23.00
N HIS A 108 7.31 -10.46 23.20
CA HIS A 108 6.12 -10.29 22.37
C HIS A 108 5.22 -9.16 22.90
N LYS A 109 4.69 -8.36 21.98
CA LYS A 109 3.68 -7.33 22.25
C LYS A 109 2.47 -7.54 21.36
N TYR A 110 1.29 -7.52 21.96
CA TYR A 110 0.03 -7.77 21.26
C TYR A 110 -0.78 -6.49 21.17
N TYR A 111 -1.12 -6.13 19.94
CA TYR A 111 -1.83 -4.91 19.62
C TYR A 111 -3.17 -5.22 18.97
N ARG A 112 -4.16 -4.38 19.26
CA ARG A 112 -5.48 -4.44 18.63
C ARG A 112 -5.66 -3.26 17.70
N ASN A 113 -6.18 -3.50 16.51
CA ASN A 113 -6.50 -2.44 15.55
C ASN A 113 -7.64 -1.56 16.07
N ILE A 114 -7.46 -0.24 15.99
CA ILE A 114 -8.46 0.75 16.42
C ILE A 114 -9.60 0.85 15.41
N CYS A 115 -9.28 0.81 14.12
CA CYS A 115 -10.25 1.03 13.03
C CYS A 115 -11.00 -0.25 12.66
N ASN A 116 -10.47 -1.43 13.00
CA ASN A 116 -11.14 -2.71 12.85
C ASN A 116 -10.83 -3.62 14.05
N PRO A 117 -11.61 -3.55 15.14
CA PRO A 117 -11.32 -4.28 16.38
C PRO A 117 -11.30 -5.81 16.29
N ALA A 118 -11.66 -6.41 15.14
CA ALA A 118 -11.47 -7.84 14.90
C ALA A 118 -10.01 -8.20 14.59
N MET A 119 -9.20 -7.25 14.11
CA MET A 119 -7.81 -7.48 13.72
C MET A 119 -6.85 -7.30 14.89
N TRP A 120 -5.95 -8.27 15.03
CA TRP A 120 -4.90 -8.29 16.03
C TRP A 120 -3.54 -8.44 15.38
N TYR A 121 -2.53 -7.86 16.02
CA TYR A 121 -1.15 -7.91 15.56
C TYR A 121 -0.22 -8.28 16.70
N LEU A 122 0.83 -9.01 16.35
CA LEU A 122 1.98 -9.30 17.21
C LEU A 122 3.16 -8.47 16.71
N GLN A 123 3.89 -7.84 17.63
CA GLN A 123 5.25 -7.38 17.40
C GLN A 123 6.19 -8.26 18.22
N ASP A 124 7.21 -8.82 17.57
CA ASP A 124 8.22 -9.64 18.25
C ASP A 124 9.40 -8.81 18.79
N GLN A 125 10.37 -9.50 19.41
CA GLN A 125 11.59 -8.88 19.94
C GLN A 125 12.50 -8.24 18.87
N CYS A 126 12.33 -8.61 17.61
CA CYS A 126 13.05 -8.07 16.46
C CYS A 126 12.30 -6.89 15.81
N HIS A 127 11.18 -6.45 16.40
CA HIS A 127 10.26 -5.46 15.84
C HIS A 127 9.60 -5.89 14.52
N GLN A 128 9.54 -7.20 14.25
CA GLN A 128 8.75 -7.72 13.15
C GLN A 128 7.27 -7.71 13.55
N TRP A 129 6.42 -7.32 12.59
CA TRP A 129 4.98 -7.26 12.79
C TRP A 129 4.28 -8.38 12.04
N ASP A 130 3.37 -9.07 12.72
CA ASP A 130 2.62 -10.19 12.19
C ASP A 130 1.11 -9.99 12.40
N GLY A 131 0.31 -10.37 11.40
CA GLY A 131 -1.14 -10.49 11.55
C GLY A 131 -1.52 -11.76 12.31
N LEU A 132 -2.52 -11.67 13.19
CA LEU A 132 -2.99 -12.81 13.98
C LEU A 132 -4.34 -13.35 13.49
N ASP A 133 -4.46 -14.68 13.40
CA ASP A 133 -5.72 -15.37 13.10
C ASP A 133 -6.69 -15.30 14.29
N SER A 134 -7.92 -15.81 14.09
CA SER A 134 -8.95 -15.86 15.15
C SER A 134 -8.58 -16.72 16.36
N LYS A 135 -7.52 -17.54 16.26
CA LYS A 135 -6.97 -18.35 17.35
C LYS A 135 -5.72 -17.72 17.98
N GLY A 136 -5.34 -16.51 17.55
CA GLY A 136 -4.17 -15.77 18.05
C GLY A 136 -2.83 -16.29 17.53
N ARG A 137 -2.82 -17.06 16.44
CA ARG A 137 -1.59 -17.56 15.80
C ARG A 137 -1.15 -16.58 14.72
N SER A 138 0.16 -16.38 14.56
CA SER A 138 0.67 -15.61 13.40
C SER A 138 0.25 -16.31 12.10
N GLU A 139 -0.35 -15.54 11.20
CA GLU A 139 -0.63 -15.97 9.83
C GLU A 139 0.59 -15.74 8.94
N SER A 140 1.16 -14.53 9.00
CA SER A 140 2.34 -14.12 8.25
C SER A 140 2.84 -12.73 8.69
N PRO A 141 4.10 -12.39 8.39
CA PRO A 141 4.60 -11.03 8.54
C PRO A 141 3.78 -10.04 7.71
N LEU A 142 3.54 -8.85 8.25
CA LEU A 142 2.94 -7.75 7.51
C LEU A 142 3.86 -7.35 6.36
N LYS A 143 3.26 -6.97 5.22
CA LYS A 143 4.01 -6.46 4.06
C LYS A 143 4.91 -5.29 4.48
N ALA A 144 6.04 -5.12 3.83
CA ALA A 144 6.90 -3.96 4.06
C ALA A 144 6.21 -2.65 3.63
N GLY A 145 6.59 -1.54 4.28
CA GLY A 145 6.11 -0.20 3.94
C GLY A 145 4.75 0.19 4.52
N LEU A 146 4.13 -0.62 5.39
CA LEU A 146 2.96 -0.22 6.16
C LEU A 146 3.38 0.74 7.28
N VAL A 147 2.60 1.79 7.50
CA VAL A 147 2.82 2.74 8.58
C VAL A 147 1.99 2.33 9.79
N ILE A 148 2.63 2.01 10.90
CA ILE A 148 2.00 1.56 12.14
C ILE A 148 1.99 2.72 13.13
N HIS A 149 0.82 3.28 13.39
CA HIS A 149 0.59 4.28 14.43
C HIS A 149 0.24 3.57 15.74
N ILE A 150 1.17 3.55 16.69
CA ILE A 150 0.92 3.02 18.03
C ILE A 150 0.27 4.12 18.85
N CYS A 151 -0.94 3.86 19.33
CA CYS A 151 -1.78 4.82 20.01
C CYS A 151 -2.03 4.41 21.46
N GLY A 152 -2.13 5.42 22.33
CA GLY A 152 -2.52 5.26 23.73
C GLY A 152 -3.98 4.86 23.90
N LYS A 153 -4.37 4.60 25.14
CA LYS A 153 -5.77 4.27 25.50
C LYS A 153 -6.75 5.42 25.19
N ASP A 154 -6.24 6.65 25.18
CA ASP A 154 -6.99 7.86 24.81
C ASP A 154 -7.08 8.06 23.28
N GLY A 155 -6.50 7.16 22.49
CA GLY A 155 -6.52 7.19 21.03
C GLY A 155 -5.52 8.15 20.39
N ARG A 156 -4.68 8.83 21.19
CA ARG A 156 -3.60 9.69 20.70
C ARG A 156 -2.40 8.85 20.28
N GLN A 157 -1.75 9.24 19.18
CA GLN A 157 -0.53 8.58 18.72
C GLN A 157 0.61 8.82 19.72
N ILE A 158 1.26 7.73 20.12
CA ILE A 158 2.43 7.71 21.00
C ILE A 158 3.70 7.56 20.16
N SER A 159 3.68 6.68 19.17
CA SER A 159 4.80 6.45 18.27
C SER A 159 4.34 6.01 16.89
N GLU A 160 5.27 6.00 15.95
CA GLU A 160 5.10 5.55 14.57
C GLU A 160 6.24 4.60 14.21
N GLU A 161 5.90 3.55 13.47
CA GLU A 161 6.88 2.64 12.88
C GLU A 161 6.50 2.35 11.42
N VAL A 162 7.48 1.92 10.63
CA VAL A 162 7.25 1.41 9.27
C VAL A 162 7.70 -0.04 9.24
N THR A 163 6.83 -0.93 8.75
CA THR A 163 7.15 -2.35 8.62
C THR A 163 8.31 -2.55 7.64
N LYS A 164 9.26 -3.41 8.02
CA LYS A 164 10.44 -3.74 7.22
C LYS A 164 10.20 -5.06 6.47
N GLU A 165 10.99 -5.27 5.43
CA GLU A 165 11.13 -6.58 4.78
C GLU A 165 11.78 -7.61 5.72
#